data_AF-A0A3R7J5J6-F1
#
_entry.id   AF-A0A3R7J5J6-F1
#
_cell.length_a   1.000
_cell.length_b   1.000
_cell.length_c   1.000
_cell.angle_alpha   90.00
_cell.angle_beta   90.00
_cell.angle_gamma   90.00
#
_symmetry.space_group_name_H-M   'P 1'
#
loop_
_entity.id
_entity.type
_entity.pdbx_description
1 polymer ?
#
loop_
_entity_poly.entity_id
_entity_poly.type
_entity_poly.pdbx_seq_one_letter_code
_entity_poly.pdbx_strand_id
1 'polypeptide(L)'
;MAKKKSKKVSAADGDANHANASASGNGKDITKLFTAMQQKGALWYNREREGIALIEGFQSALVAVRTAQAAASDVLEIEKPQQDSGVLSGLAGNSEMDPWLAEDLYQQLQELPSGFEELLEEMYTLQTQAREIVRGEVEDGHGHFDVIKLAPIDYFQMINQELATFETEYQHVEALLRLISFETSTDELRTLVISWSTSPFLDPAQSRAFLQV
;
A
#
# COMPACT_ATOMS: atom_id res chain seq x y z
N MET A 1 -7.73 -41.95 83.16
CA MET A 1 -6.32 -42.10 82.72
C MET A 1 -6.28 -42.39 81.22
N ALA A 2 -5.24 -41.91 80.52
CA ALA A 2 -4.86 -42.10 79.10
C ALA A 2 -5.86 -41.57 78.03
N LYS A 3 -5.74 -40.35 77.48
CA LYS A 3 -4.83 -39.87 76.41
C LYS A 3 -4.75 -40.74 75.14
N LYS A 4 -5.36 -40.28 74.05
CA LYS A 4 -4.72 -40.23 72.72
C LYS A 4 -5.27 -39.08 71.86
N LYS A 5 -4.35 -38.33 71.25
CA LYS A 5 -4.46 -37.09 70.46
C LYS A 5 -4.39 -37.39 68.95
N SER A 6 -4.76 -36.37 68.17
CA SER A 6 -4.38 -36.02 66.78
C SER A 6 -5.40 -36.45 65.71
N LYS A 7 -5.84 -35.63 64.74
CA LYS A 7 -5.29 -34.41 64.08
C LYS A 7 -6.46 -33.72 63.32
N LYS A 8 -6.80 -32.43 63.53
CA LYS A 8 -6.45 -31.21 62.71
C LYS A 8 -6.79 -31.40 61.20
N VAL A 9 -7.56 -30.60 60.44
CA VAL A 9 -7.68 -29.14 60.21
C VAL A 9 -8.92 -28.96 59.28
N SER A 10 -9.94 -28.19 59.67
CA SER A 10 -10.34 -26.84 59.20
C SER A 10 -11.09 -26.76 57.86
N ALA A 11 -12.26 -26.11 57.96
CA ALA A 11 -13.12 -25.62 56.90
C ALA A 11 -12.57 -24.34 56.23
N ALA A 12 -13.01 -24.11 54.99
CA ALA A 12 -13.20 -22.81 54.34
C ALA A 12 -14.13 -23.10 53.14
N ASP A 13 -15.44 -22.83 53.26
CA ASP A 13 -16.11 -21.64 52.71
C ASP A 13 -15.27 -20.79 51.74
N GLY A 14 -15.82 -20.59 50.55
CA GLY A 14 -15.42 -19.48 49.69
C GLY A 14 -15.32 -19.81 48.21
N ASP A 15 -16.30 -19.31 47.47
CA ASP A 15 -16.16 -18.74 46.13
C ASP A 15 -16.31 -19.68 44.91
N ALA A 16 -17.58 -19.87 44.56
CA ALA A 16 -18.00 -20.11 43.19
C ALA A 16 -17.79 -18.82 42.37
N ASN A 17 -16.62 -18.66 41.75
CA ASN A 17 -16.45 -17.79 40.58
C ASN A 17 -15.09 -18.02 39.91
N HIS A 18 -14.99 -19.06 39.08
CA HIS A 18 -14.00 -19.10 38.02
C HIS A 18 -14.71 -18.91 36.68
N ALA A 19 -15.04 -17.64 36.41
CA ALA A 19 -15.47 -17.19 35.11
C ALA A 19 -14.29 -17.30 34.11
N ASN A 20 -14.39 -18.26 33.21
CA ASN A 20 -14.27 -18.10 31.76
C ASN A 20 -13.39 -16.92 31.26
N ALA A 21 -12.07 -16.99 31.46
CA ALA A 21 -11.13 -15.95 31.05
C ALA A 21 -10.38 -16.23 29.73
N SER A 22 -10.42 -17.47 29.21
CA SER A 22 -9.66 -17.85 28.01
C SER A 22 -10.36 -17.45 26.70
N ALA A 23 -11.70 -17.52 26.62
CA ALA A 23 -12.44 -17.21 25.40
C ALA A 23 -12.44 -15.71 25.02
N SER A 24 -12.13 -14.81 25.96
CA SER A 24 -12.11 -13.35 25.69
C SER A 24 -10.79 -12.83 25.11
N GLY A 25 -9.70 -13.62 25.14
CA GLY A 25 -8.38 -13.22 24.63
C GLY A 25 -8.34 -13.22 23.11
N ASN A 26 -8.59 -14.39 22.50
CA ASN A 26 -8.43 -14.62 21.06
C ASN A 26 -9.29 -13.69 20.20
N GLY A 27 -10.55 -13.45 20.58
CA GLY A 27 -11.43 -12.54 19.83
C GLY A 27 -10.95 -11.09 19.84
N LYS A 28 -10.27 -10.64 20.91
CA LYS A 28 -9.64 -9.32 20.95
C LYS A 28 -8.40 -9.26 20.04
N ASP A 29 -7.68 -10.37 19.92
CA ASP A 29 -6.47 -10.43 19.09
C ASP A 29 -6.80 -10.46 17.60
N ILE A 30 -7.86 -11.17 17.18
CA ILE A 30 -8.36 -11.11 15.79
C ILE A 30 -8.86 -9.72 15.42
N THR A 31 -9.57 -9.04 16.32
CA THR A 31 -10.05 -7.67 16.05
C THR A 31 -8.87 -6.71 15.84
N LYS A 32 -7.77 -6.88 16.60
CA LYS A 32 -6.54 -6.11 16.40
C LYS A 32 -5.88 -6.43 15.05
N LEU A 33 -5.75 -7.72 14.71
CA LEU A 33 -5.19 -8.15 13.43
C LEU A 33 -6.01 -7.60 12.26
N PHE A 34 -7.34 -7.67 12.33
CA PHE A 34 -8.23 -7.12 11.32
C PHE A 34 -8.01 -5.62 11.15
N THR A 35 -7.96 -4.87 12.26
CA THR A 35 -7.69 -3.43 12.22
C THR A 35 -6.33 -3.11 11.62
N ALA A 36 -5.30 -3.89 11.96
CA ALA A 36 -3.96 -3.74 11.40
C ALA A 36 -3.95 -4.02 9.89
N MET A 37 -4.63 -5.07 9.43
CA MET A 37 -4.76 -5.40 8.00
C MET A 37 -5.44 -4.27 7.23
N GLN A 38 -6.54 -3.72 7.76
CA GLN A 38 -7.23 -2.57 7.16
C GLN A 38 -6.35 -1.31 7.12
N GLN A 39 -5.53 -1.08 8.14
CA GLN A 39 -4.54 0.01 8.13
C GLN A 39 -3.47 -0.19 7.05
N LYS A 40 -2.99 -1.43 6.85
CA LYS A 40 -2.05 -1.73 5.75
C LYS A 40 -2.69 -1.54 4.38
N GLY A 41 -3.95 -1.91 4.21
CA GLY A 41 -4.72 -1.57 3.01
C GLY A 41 -4.83 -0.06 2.80
N ALA A 42 -5.13 0.72 3.84
CA ALA A 42 -5.15 2.18 3.75
C ALA A 42 -3.80 2.78 3.30
N LEU A 43 -2.69 2.26 3.82
CA LEU A 43 -1.34 2.67 3.40
C LEU A 43 -1.05 2.29 1.95
N TRP A 44 -1.48 1.10 1.51
CA TRP A 44 -1.39 0.66 0.12
C TRP A 44 -2.05 1.67 -0.82
N TYR A 45 -3.31 2.04 -0.56
CA TYR A 45 -4.05 3.01 -1.38
C TYR A 45 -3.37 4.38 -1.42
N ASN A 46 -2.81 4.84 -0.28
CA ASN A 46 -2.09 6.11 -0.25
C ASN A 46 -0.87 6.06 -1.18
N ARG A 47 -0.13 4.94 -1.14
CA ARG A 47 1.07 4.74 -1.95
C ARG A 47 0.76 4.60 -3.45
N GLU A 48 -0.36 3.98 -3.80
CA GLU A 48 -0.84 3.97 -5.20
C GLU A 48 -1.12 5.39 -5.71
N ARG A 49 -1.73 6.25 -4.88
CA ARG A 49 -1.96 7.66 -5.27
C ARG A 49 -0.67 8.44 -5.40
N GLU A 50 0.29 8.22 -4.50
CA GLU A 50 1.64 8.81 -4.61
C GLU A 50 2.33 8.34 -5.90
N GLY A 51 2.21 7.06 -6.25
CA GLY A 51 2.72 6.50 -7.49
C GLY A 51 2.15 7.18 -8.73
N ILE A 52 0.82 7.36 -8.78
CA ILE A 52 0.16 8.08 -9.88
C ILE A 52 0.70 9.52 -10.00
N ALA A 53 0.78 10.25 -8.88
CA ALA A 53 1.30 11.62 -8.87
C ALA A 53 2.76 11.70 -9.33
N LEU A 54 3.60 10.70 -8.98
CA LEU A 54 4.98 10.60 -9.44
C LEU A 54 5.06 10.39 -10.96
N ILE A 55 4.22 9.53 -11.53
CA ILE A 55 4.19 9.31 -12.99
C ILE A 55 3.75 10.57 -13.72
N GLU A 56 2.73 11.27 -13.22
CA GLU A 56 2.26 12.54 -13.80
C GLU A 56 3.32 13.64 -13.71
N GLY A 57 4.02 13.73 -12.57
CA GLY A 57 5.16 14.62 -12.38
C GLY A 57 6.28 14.30 -13.36
N PHE A 58 6.66 13.03 -13.48
CA PHE A 58 7.69 12.56 -14.41
C PHE A 58 7.30 12.86 -15.86
N GLN A 59 6.04 12.62 -16.23
CA GLN A 59 5.51 12.97 -17.56
C GLN A 59 5.64 14.48 -17.84
N SER A 60 5.30 15.32 -16.86
CA SER A 60 5.38 16.78 -17.00
C SER A 60 6.84 17.24 -17.16
N ALA A 61 7.75 16.67 -16.36
CA ALA A 61 9.18 16.95 -16.45
C ALA A 61 9.78 16.48 -17.80
N LEU A 62 9.41 15.29 -18.28
CA LEU A 62 9.83 14.78 -19.59
C LEU A 62 9.37 15.68 -20.74
N VAL A 63 8.13 16.19 -20.69
CA VAL A 63 7.62 17.11 -21.71
C VAL A 63 8.40 18.43 -21.68
N ALA A 64 8.72 18.97 -20.50
CA ALA A 64 9.55 20.16 -20.37
C ALA A 64 10.95 19.97 -20.96
N VAL A 65 11.60 18.82 -20.69
CA VAL A 65 12.92 18.50 -21.26
C VAL A 65 12.85 18.37 -22.79
N ARG A 66 11.87 17.64 -23.33
CA ARG A 66 11.71 17.44 -24.78
C ARG A 66 11.41 18.75 -25.52
N THR A 67 10.57 19.61 -24.95
CA THR A 67 10.24 20.92 -25.54
C THR A 67 11.43 21.87 -25.52
N ALA A 68 12.22 21.89 -24.45
CA ALA A 68 13.46 22.67 -24.38
C ALA A 68 14.50 22.16 -25.40
N GLN A 69 14.65 20.85 -25.56
CA GLN A 69 15.55 20.26 -26.54
C GLN A 69 15.15 20.58 -27.99
N ALA A 70 13.84 20.57 -28.29
CA ALA A 70 13.33 20.97 -29.59
C ALA A 70 13.59 22.45 -29.89
N ALA A 71 13.34 23.35 -28.92
CA ALA A 71 13.62 24.77 -29.06
C ALA A 71 15.12 25.07 -29.28
N ALA A 72 16.01 24.31 -28.62
CA ALA A 72 17.46 24.44 -28.83
C ALA A 72 17.90 23.97 -30.22
N SER A 73 17.28 22.94 -30.79
CA SER A 73 17.56 22.51 -32.19
C SER A 73 17.04 23.52 -33.21
N ASP A 74 15.86 24.10 -33.00
CA ASP A 74 15.24 25.05 -33.92
C ASP A 74 16.05 26.36 -34.02
N VAL A 75 16.68 26.77 -32.91
CA VAL A 75 17.63 27.92 -32.89
C VAL A 75 18.91 27.63 -33.70
N LEU A 76 19.36 26.38 -33.75
CA LEU A 76 20.55 25.98 -34.52
C LEU A 76 20.27 25.84 -36.04
N GLU A 77 19.02 25.61 -36.45
CA GLU A 77 18.65 25.57 -37.87
C GLU A 77 18.42 26.97 -38.49
N ILE A 78 18.27 28.02 -37.68
CA ILE A 78 18.07 29.41 -38.12
C ILE A 78 19.40 30.21 -38.21
N GLU A 79 20.56 29.56 -38.19
CA GLU A 79 21.82 30.23 -38.60
C GLU A 79 21.96 30.31 -40.14
N LYS A 80 21.02 31.01 -40.80
CA LYS A 80 21.30 31.76 -42.03
C LYS A 80 21.31 33.24 -41.67
N PRO A 81 22.36 34.01 -42.02
CA PRO A 81 22.55 35.34 -41.48
C PRO A 81 21.61 36.31 -42.19
N GLN A 82 20.55 36.73 -41.52
CA GLN A 82 19.96 38.04 -41.76
C GLN A 82 19.81 38.75 -40.42
N GLN A 83 20.64 39.78 -40.27
CA GLN A 83 20.45 40.87 -39.34
C GLN A 83 18.98 41.32 -39.40
N ASP A 84 18.24 41.12 -38.33
CA ASP A 84 17.64 42.26 -37.64
C ASP A 84 17.29 41.91 -36.20
N SER A 85 17.71 42.83 -35.35
CA SER A 85 17.46 42.92 -33.92
C SER A 85 15.95 42.95 -33.64
N GLY A 86 15.43 41.99 -32.88
CA GLY A 86 14.03 41.99 -32.50
C GLY A 86 13.57 40.79 -31.67
N VAL A 87 13.96 40.76 -30.40
CA VAL A 87 13.11 40.29 -29.28
C VAL A 87 12.28 39.02 -29.55
N LEU A 88 12.90 37.84 -29.48
CA LEU A 88 12.17 36.56 -29.29
C LEU A 88 12.69 35.75 -28.09
N SER A 89 13.45 36.35 -27.19
CA SER A 89 13.83 35.74 -25.90
C SER A 89 12.70 35.70 -24.86
N GLY A 90 11.43 35.60 -25.29
CA GLY A 90 10.30 35.73 -24.35
C GLY A 90 8.99 35.06 -24.74
N LEU A 91 8.95 34.20 -25.76
CA LEU A 91 7.70 33.53 -26.18
C LEU A 91 7.60 32.04 -25.83
N ALA A 92 8.69 31.40 -25.40
CA ALA A 92 8.62 30.09 -24.76
C ALA A 92 8.51 30.34 -23.25
N GLY A 93 7.32 30.14 -22.68
CA GLY A 93 7.04 30.37 -21.27
C GLY A 93 8.13 29.79 -20.38
N ASN A 94 8.45 30.53 -19.31
CA ASN A 94 9.48 30.26 -18.30
C ASN A 94 9.28 28.93 -17.54
N SER A 95 9.18 27.80 -18.23
CA SER A 95 9.45 26.50 -17.65
C SER A 95 10.96 26.37 -17.59
N GLU A 96 11.55 26.85 -16.51
CA GLU A 96 12.96 26.65 -16.21
C GLU A 96 13.23 25.14 -16.35
N MET A 97 14.02 24.77 -17.36
CA MET A 97 14.37 23.39 -17.64
C MET A 97 15.18 22.86 -16.46
N ASP A 98 14.60 21.95 -15.68
CA ASP A 98 15.34 21.19 -14.67
C ASP A 98 15.44 19.72 -15.09
N PRO A 99 16.49 19.32 -15.83
CA PRO A 99 16.73 17.93 -16.18
C PRO A 99 16.93 17.04 -14.95
N TRP A 100 17.38 17.61 -13.83
CA TRP A 100 17.60 16.88 -12.59
C TRP A 100 16.28 16.49 -11.94
N LEU A 101 15.23 17.30 -12.12
CA LEU A 101 13.88 16.96 -11.66
C LEU A 101 13.34 15.70 -12.33
N ALA A 102 13.57 15.52 -13.64
CA ALA A 102 13.12 14.32 -14.34
C ALA A 102 13.86 13.07 -13.86
N GLU A 103 15.17 13.18 -13.62
CA GLU A 103 16.00 12.10 -13.06
C GLU A 103 15.59 11.75 -11.63
N ASP A 104 15.37 12.75 -10.77
CA ASP A 104 14.95 12.55 -9.38
C ASP A 104 13.57 11.88 -9.31
N LEU A 105 12.61 12.33 -10.13
CA LEU A 105 11.29 11.69 -10.22
C LEU A 105 11.37 10.26 -10.76
N TYR A 106 12.27 10.01 -11.73
CA TYR A 106 12.51 8.65 -12.22
C TYR A 106 13.11 7.75 -11.14
N GLN A 107 14.08 8.25 -10.36
CA GLN A 107 14.66 7.53 -9.24
C GLN A 107 13.59 7.20 -8.18
N GLN A 108 12.72 8.16 -7.84
CA GLN A 108 11.60 7.94 -6.92
C GLN A 108 10.61 6.87 -7.45
N LEU A 109 10.37 6.83 -8.77
CA LEU A 109 9.56 5.77 -9.39
C LEU A 109 10.20 4.39 -9.28
N GLN A 110 11.54 4.30 -9.37
CA GLN A 110 12.27 3.04 -9.20
C GLN A 110 12.29 2.53 -7.76
N GLU A 111 12.15 3.43 -6.78
CA GLU A 111 12.07 3.09 -5.35
C GLU A 111 10.65 2.75 -4.90
N LEU A 112 9.65 3.06 -5.72
CA LEU A 112 8.24 2.80 -5.39
C LEU A 112 7.91 1.30 -5.17
N PRO A 113 8.42 0.33 -5.96
CA PRO A 113 8.14 -1.10 -5.77
C PRO A 113 8.58 -1.64 -4.40
N SER A 114 9.78 -1.28 -3.92
CA SER A 114 10.29 -1.78 -2.63
C SER A 114 9.37 -1.38 -1.48
N GLY A 115 8.74 -0.23 -1.62
CA GLY A 115 7.70 0.20 -0.71
C GLY A 115 6.47 -0.71 -0.64
N PHE A 116 5.97 -1.16 -1.80
CA PHE A 116 4.87 -2.11 -1.83
C PHE A 116 5.28 -3.49 -1.33
N GLU A 117 6.53 -3.90 -1.60
CA GLU A 117 7.12 -5.14 -1.10
C GLU A 117 7.17 -5.15 0.44
N GLU A 118 7.64 -4.07 1.07
CA GLU A 118 7.64 -3.92 2.54
C GLU A 118 6.23 -4.04 3.13
N LEU A 119 5.23 -3.42 2.52
CA LEU A 119 3.82 -3.53 2.97
C LEU A 119 3.31 -4.96 2.85
N LEU A 120 3.65 -5.65 1.76
CA LEU A 120 3.30 -7.06 1.55
C LEU A 120 3.93 -7.95 2.62
N GLU A 121 5.22 -7.78 2.90
CA GLU A 121 5.91 -8.50 3.99
C GLU A 121 5.21 -8.31 5.33
N GLU A 122 4.85 -7.08 5.67
CA GLU A 122 4.09 -6.79 6.89
C GLU A 122 2.73 -7.51 6.90
N MET A 123 2.01 -7.54 5.77
CA MET A 123 0.75 -8.30 5.67
C MET A 123 0.95 -9.81 5.81
N TYR A 124 2.05 -10.38 5.29
CA TYR A 124 2.43 -11.78 5.55
C TYR A 124 2.70 -12.05 7.04
N THR A 125 3.28 -11.09 7.76
CA THR A 125 3.46 -11.25 9.22
C THR A 125 2.12 -11.31 9.95
N LEU A 126 1.12 -10.52 9.52
CA LEU A 126 -0.24 -10.57 10.08
C LEU A 126 -0.94 -11.89 9.76
N GLN A 127 -0.74 -12.43 8.55
CA GLN A 127 -1.25 -13.74 8.15
C GLN A 127 -0.62 -14.88 8.96
N THR A 128 0.68 -14.79 9.24
CA THR A 128 1.38 -15.72 10.13
C THR A 128 0.82 -15.67 11.55
N GLN A 129 0.60 -14.46 12.09
CA GLN A 129 -0.01 -14.29 13.42
C GLN A 129 -1.44 -14.85 13.47
N ALA A 130 -2.24 -14.63 12.43
CA ALA A 130 -3.59 -15.20 12.32
C ALA A 130 -3.58 -16.73 12.29
N ARG A 131 -2.61 -17.33 11.57
CA ARG A 131 -2.41 -18.78 11.53
C ARG A 131 -2.09 -19.37 12.92
N GLU A 132 -1.22 -18.71 13.68
CA GLU A 132 -0.86 -19.19 15.02
C GLU A 132 -2.05 -19.11 16.00
N ILE A 133 -2.91 -18.09 15.89
CA ILE A 133 -4.15 -18.02 16.68
C ILE A 133 -5.07 -19.20 16.36
N VAL A 134 -5.28 -19.49 15.07
CA VAL A 134 -6.11 -20.64 14.65
C VAL A 134 -5.50 -21.97 15.11
N ARG A 135 -4.17 -22.12 15.05
CA ARG A 135 -3.49 -23.34 15.52
C ARG A 135 -3.65 -23.52 17.03
N GLY A 136 -3.51 -22.45 17.82
CA GLY A 136 -3.69 -22.50 19.27
C GLY A 136 -5.09 -22.94 19.71
N GLU A 137 -6.13 -22.58 18.95
CA GLU A 137 -7.51 -23.01 19.25
C GLU A 137 -7.81 -24.48 19.01
N VAL A 138 -7.08 -25.12 18.09
CA VAL A 138 -7.21 -26.56 17.83
C VAL A 138 -6.62 -27.38 18.98
N GLU A 139 -5.63 -26.84 19.70
CA GLU A 139 -4.99 -27.50 20.85
C GLU A 139 -5.81 -27.35 22.15
N ASP A 140 -6.53 -26.24 22.31
CA ASP A 140 -7.25 -25.89 23.55
C ASP A 140 -8.70 -26.43 23.67
N GLY A 141 -9.12 -27.32 22.75
CA GLY A 141 -10.27 -28.23 22.92
C GLY A 141 -11.53 -27.64 23.60
N HIS A 142 -12.49 -27.20 22.78
CA HIS A 142 -13.84 -26.72 23.13
C HIS A 142 -13.96 -25.24 23.54
N GLY A 143 -14.29 -24.39 22.55
CA GLY A 143 -14.75 -23.02 22.75
C GLY A 143 -16.11 -22.80 22.11
N HIS A 144 -17.08 -22.32 22.90
CA HIS A 144 -18.41 -21.92 22.46
C HIS A 144 -18.30 -20.72 21.49
N PHE A 145 -18.74 -20.88 20.24
CA PHE A 145 -18.78 -19.80 19.26
C PHE A 145 -19.96 -18.86 19.55
N ASP A 146 -19.68 -17.65 20.06
CA ASP A 146 -20.64 -16.56 20.02
C ASP A 146 -20.82 -16.13 18.56
N VAL A 147 -22.02 -16.34 18.00
CA VAL A 147 -22.42 -16.04 16.60
C VAL A 147 -22.18 -14.59 16.17
N ILE A 148 -21.86 -13.69 17.12
CA ILE A 148 -21.67 -12.25 16.90
C ILE A 148 -20.20 -11.89 16.60
N LYS A 149 -19.23 -12.79 16.86
CA LYS A 149 -17.79 -12.53 16.62
C LYS A 149 -17.30 -13.38 15.44
N LEU A 150 -16.59 -12.74 14.51
CA LEU A 150 -15.95 -13.40 13.36
C LEU A 150 -15.09 -14.56 13.88
N ALA A 151 -15.34 -15.77 13.40
CA ALA A 151 -14.58 -16.91 13.86
C ALA A 151 -13.12 -16.77 13.38
N PRO A 152 -12.14 -17.14 14.21
CA PRO A 152 -10.71 -17.20 13.89
C PRO A 152 -10.40 -17.84 12.54
N ILE A 153 -11.07 -18.95 12.22
CA ILE A 153 -10.92 -19.65 10.94
C ILE A 153 -11.46 -18.83 9.75
N ASP A 154 -12.60 -18.15 9.92
CA ASP A 154 -13.22 -17.31 8.88
C ASP A 154 -12.34 -16.10 8.61
N TYR A 155 -11.80 -15.47 9.67
CA TYR A 155 -10.83 -14.39 9.55
C TYR A 155 -9.56 -14.83 8.82
N PHE A 156 -9.04 -16.02 9.15
CA PHE A 156 -7.85 -16.55 8.46
C PHE A 156 -8.12 -16.84 6.98
N GLN A 157 -9.32 -17.30 6.61
CA GLN A 157 -9.67 -17.44 5.19
C GLN A 157 -9.74 -16.08 4.49
N MET A 158 -10.37 -15.10 5.14
CA MET A 158 -10.47 -13.74 4.63
C MET A 158 -9.10 -13.09 4.40
N ILE A 159 -8.18 -13.16 5.38
CA ILE A 159 -6.85 -12.55 5.23
C ILE A 159 -6.04 -13.19 4.10
N ASN A 160 -6.19 -14.51 3.88
CA ASN A 160 -5.54 -15.17 2.75
C ASN A 160 -6.07 -14.66 1.40
N GLN A 161 -7.37 -14.40 1.29
CA GLN A 161 -7.97 -13.85 0.08
C GLN A 161 -7.56 -12.40 -0.15
N GLU A 162 -7.55 -11.57 0.89
CA GLU A 162 -7.07 -10.19 0.81
C GLU A 162 -5.59 -10.15 0.39
N LEU A 163 -4.74 -11.01 0.98
CA LEU A 163 -3.32 -11.07 0.67
C LEU A 163 -3.05 -11.48 -0.79
N ALA A 164 -3.77 -12.49 -1.29
CA ALA A 164 -3.69 -12.88 -2.71
C ALA A 164 -4.09 -11.72 -3.66
N THR A 165 -5.00 -10.86 -3.22
CA THR A 165 -5.38 -9.65 -3.98
C THR A 165 -4.23 -8.65 -4.00
N PHE A 166 -3.63 -8.34 -2.83
CA PHE A 166 -2.45 -7.45 -2.76
C PHE A 166 -1.24 -7.98 -3.52
N GLU A 167 -1.00 -9.30 -3.52
CA GLU A 167 0.06 -9.93 -4.33
C GLU A 167 -0.17 -9.73 -5.83
N THR A 168 -1.41 -9.90 -6.28
CA THR A 168 -1.76 -9.70 -7.69
C THR A 168 -1.57 -8.24 -8.11
N GLU A 169 -1.99 -7.31 -7.25
CA GLU A 169 -1.83 -5.88 -7.52
C GLU A 169 -0.38 -5.43 -7.45
N TYR A 170 0.43 -6.01 -6.56
CA TYR A 170 1.88 -5.80 -6.57
C TYR A 170 2.48 -6.18 -7.91
N GLN A 171 2.17 -7.38 -8.43
CA GLN A 171 2.68 -7.84 -9.72
C GLN A 171 2.24 -6.92 -10.86
N HIS A 172 1.01 -6.41 -10.80
CA HIS A 172 0.50 -5.44 -11.77
C HIS A 172 1.28 -4.11 -11.70
N VAL A 173 1.43 -3.52 -10.52
CA VAL A 173 2.19 -2.28 -10.28
C VAL A 173 3.64 -2.43 -10.72
N GLU A 174 4.28 -3.51 -10.32
CA GLU A 174 5.68 -3.80 -10.64
C GLU A 174 5.89 -3.96 -12.15
N ALA A 175 4.94 -4.62 -12.84
CA ALA A 175 4.97 -4.72 -14.30
C ALA A 175 4.82 -3.35 -14.98
N LEU A 176 3.91 -2.49 -14.51
CA LEU A 176 3.72 -1.15 -15.06
C LEU A 176 4.96 -0.27 -14.86
N LEU A 177 5.56 -0.28 -13.68
CA LEU A 177 6.75 0.51 -13.37
C LEU A 177 7.96 0.11 -14.22
N ARG A 178 8.12 -1.19 -14.50
CA ARG A 178 9.19 -1.69 -15.39
C ARG A 178 9.07 -1.21 -16.84
N LEU A 179 7.90 -0.76 -17.28
CA LEU A 179 7.69 -0.23 -18.63
C LEU A 179 8.06 1.26 -18.74
N ILE A 180 8.25 1.94 -17.61
CA ILE A 180 8.58 3.37 -17.58
C ILE A 180 10.07 3.57 -17.81
N SER A 181 10.39 4.45 -18.76
CA SER A 181 11.74 4.88 -19.09
C SER A 181 11.71 6.31 -19.65
N PHE A 182 12.88 6.92 -19.85
CA PHE A 182 13.00 8.21 -20.54
C PHE A 182 12.55 8.17 -22.01
N GLU A 183 12.55 6.98 -22.63
CA GLU A 183 12.12 6.77 -24.02
C GLU A 183 10.59 6.61 -24.12
N THR A 184 9.92 6.29 -23.02
CA THR A 184 8.47 6.10 -22.98
C THR A 184 7.76 7.37 -23.44
N SER A 185 6.84 7.22 -24.38
CA SER A 185 6.08 8.34 -24.93
C SER A 185 5.07 8.87 -23.90
N THR A 186 4.64 10.11 -24.08
CA THR A 186 3.63 10.73 -23.20
C THR A 186 2.29 9.98 -23.28
N ASP A 187 1.96 9.38 -24.42
CA ASP A 187 0.73 8.61 -24.61
C ASP A 187 0.79 7.25 -23.89
N GLU A 188 1.96 6.59 -23.95
CA GLU A 188 2.22 5.38 -23.16
C GLU A 188 2.16 5.67 -21.66
N LEU A 189 2.77 6.75 -21.17
CA LEU A 189 2.71 7.15 -19.76
C LEU A 189 1.26 7.40 -19.30
N ARG A 190 0.45 8.11 -20.10
CA ARG A 190 -0.98 8.29 -19.79
C ARG A 190 -1.72 6.97 -19.76
N THR A 191 -1.43 6.07 -20.70
CA THR A 191 -2.04 4.73 -20.73
C THR A 191 -1.66 3.91 -19.49
N LEU A 192 -0.41 4.01 -19.03
CA LEU A 192 0.06 3.38 -17.79
C LEU A 192 -0.67 3.94 -16.56
N VAL A 193 -0.81 5.28 -16.46
CA VAL A 193 -1.59 5.92 -15.39
C VAL A 193 -3.05 5.44 -15.41
N ILE A 194 -3.68 5.37 -16.58
CA ILE A 194 -5.05 4.86 -16.71
C ILE A 194 -5.12 3.40 -16.25
N SER A 195 -4.21 2.53 -16.72
CA SER A 195 -4.17 1.12 -16.34
C SER A 195 -4.03 0.94 -14.82
N TRP A 196 -3.13 1.72 -14.21
CA TRP A 196 -2.97 1.75 -12.76
C TRP A 196 -4.24 2.24 -12.06
N SER A 197 -4.87 3.30 -12.58
CA SER A 197 -6.08 3.91 -12.00
C SER A 197 -7.32 3.01 -12.05
N THR A 198 -7.27 1.94 -12.86
CA THR A 198 -8.31 0.92 -12.97
C THR A 198 -8.06 -0.32 -12.10
N SER A 199 -7.03 -0.28 -11.25
CA SER A 199 -6.84 -1.29 -10.20
C SER A 199 -8.14 -1.44 -9.38
N PRO A 200 -8.56 -2.67 -9.03
CA PRO A 200 -9.75 -2.94 -8.21
C PRO A 200 -9.75 -2.23 -6.85
N PHE A 201 -8.61 -1.66 -6.46
CA PHE A 201 -8.41 -0.86 -5.27
C PHE A 201 -8.85 0.61 -5.40
N LEU A 202 -8.91 1.16 -6.60
CA LEU A 202 -9.38 2.54 -6.78
C LEU A 202 -10.89 2.57 -7.02
N ASP A 203 -11.62 3.19 -6.10
CA ASP A 203 -13.07 3.40 -6.22
C ASP A 203 -13.38 4.08 -7.57
N PRO A 204 -14.20 3.48 -8.45
CA PRO A 204 -14.59 4.07 -9.73
C PRO A 204 -15.19 5.49 -9.60
N ALA A 205 -15.77 5.82 -8.44
CA ALA A 205 -16.27 7.17 -8.17
C ALA A 205 -15.15 8.20 -7.99
N GLN A 206 -13.99 7.78 -7.46
CA GLN A 206 -12.82 8.65 -7.23
C GLN A 206 -11.92 8.74 -8.47
N SER A 207 -11.75 7.64 -9.23
CA SER A 207 -11.00 7.67 -10.50
C SER A 207 -11.62 8.63 -11.53
N ARG A 208 -12.94 8.88 -11.47
CA ARG A 208 -13.63 9.87 -12.32
C ARG A 208 -13.38 11.33 -11.94
N ALA A 209 -13.05 11.62 -10.68
CA ALA A 209 -12.73 12.98 -10.24
C ALA A 209 -11.41 13.48 -10.83
N PHE A 210 -10.49 12.55 -11.18
CA PHE A 210 -9.20 12.88 -11.80
C PHE A 210 -9.30 13.27 -13.28
N LEU A 211 -10.35 12.87 -13.99
CA LEU A 211 -10.51 13.17 -15.43
C LEU A 211 -11.19 14.53 -15.70
N GLN A 212 -11.52 15.31 -14.67
CA GLN A 212 -12.30 16.55 -14.79
C GLN A 212 -11.55 17.84 -14.40
N VAL A 213 -10.22 17.79 -14.25
CA VAL A 213 -9.39 18.99 -14.05
C VAL A 213 -8.65 19.36 -15.33
#